data_AF-A0A183U4C8-F1
#
_entry.id   AF-A0A183U4C8-F1
#
_cell.length_a   1.000
_cell.length_b   1.000
_cell.length_c   1.000
_cell.angle_alpha   90.00
_cell.angle_beta   90.00
_cell.angle_gamma   90.00
#
_symmetry.space_group_name_H-M   'P 1'
#
loop_
_entity.id
_entity.type
_entity.pdbx_description
1 polymer ?
#
loop_
_entity_poly.entity_id
_entity_poly.type
_entity_poly.pdbx_seq_one_letter_code
_entity_poly.pdbx_strand_id
1 'polypeptide(L)'
;MSVRVLLQRCREMLDTVCALNHDLNGLRLRDMVTGLGVPTLNMADRLGRRGNEWHKTVYLQILTEEQAEEWSRAGMGAYPVMVRRWKPSTLEVGPLVELTLSALHKDQVAALKNEISTHYHVPVDQIELTAGLPANAWSKWPYTKERIELIDNVEFTSAGKVPPTGTFNGKLVYFRLSGEPIKQLNSDEKRAIRLKDSTVKCGESVSSRRPERPLRIQLSTSISDDFSMDP
;
A
#
# COMPACT_ATOMS: atom_id res chain seq x y z
N MET A 1 -17.64 13.26 -16.67
CA MET A 1 -17.30 11.83 -16.83
C MET A 1 -17.55 11.10 -15.52
N SER A 2 -18.20 9.93 -15.53
CA SER A 2 -18.34 9.08 -14.34
C SER A 2 -17.13 8.14 -14.19
N VAL A 3 -16.90 7.64 -12.98
CA VAL A 3 -15.85 6.64 -12.69
C VAL A 3 -16.05 5.39 -13.55
N ARG A 4 -17.30 4.91 -13.68
CA ARG A 4 -17.63 3.76 -14.56
C ARG A 4 -17.20 3.97 -16.01
N VAL A 5 -17.46 5.16 -16.57
CA VAL A 5 -17.09 5.47 -17.97
C VAL A 5 -15.57 5.51 -18.13
N LEU A 6 -14.83 6.05 -17.14
CA LEU A 6 -13.37 6.04 -17.18
C LEU A 6 -12.83 4.60 -17.11
N LEU A 7 -13.37 3.77 -16.21
CA LEU A 7 -12.95 2.37 -16.06
C LEU A 7 -13.18 1.55 -17.34
N GLN A 8 -14.32 1.78 -18.00
CA GLN A 8 -14.63 1.16 -19.30
C GLN A 8 -13.60 1.56 -20.38
N ARG A 9 -13.22 2.84 -20.44
CA ARG A 9 -12.15 3.29 -21.35
C ARG A 9 -10.80 2.67 -21.01
N CYS A 10 -10.47 2.56 -19.72
CA CYS A 10 -9.25 1.88 -19.28
C CYS A 10 -9.23 0.41 -19.73
N ARG A 11 -10.36 -0.30 -19.61
CA ARG A 11 -10.51 -1.68 -20.08
C ARG A 11 -10.26 -1.78 -21.59
N GLU A 12 -10.91 -0.93 -22.38
CA GLU A 12 -10.73 -0.88 -23.85
C GLU A 12 -9.27 -0.59 -24.22
N MET A 13 -8.59 0.29 -23.49
CA MET A 13 -7.17 0.58 -23.68
C MET A 13 -6.27 -0.60 -23.30
N LEU A 14 -6.56 -1.32 -22.22
CA LEU A 14 -5.79 -2.51 -21.82
C LEU A 14 -5.88 -3.62 -22.87
N ASP A 15 -7.06 -3.83 -23.44
CA ASP A 15 -7.27 -4.81 -24.50
C ASP A 15 -6.53 -4.41 -25.78
N THR A 16 -6.69 -3.16 -26.21
CA THR A 16 -6.12 -2.67 -27.48
C THR A 16 -4.60 -2.47 -27.45
N VAL A 17 -4.04 -2.00 -26.33
CA VAL A 17 -2.62 -1.62 -26.23
C VAL A 17 -1.78 -2.73 -25.60
N CYS A 18 -2.34 -3.46 -24.63
CA CYS A 18 -1.60 -4.45 -23.86
C CYS A 18 -2.02 -5.90 -24.17
N ALA A 19 -3.04 -6.13 -25.01
CA ALA A 19 -3.64 -7.44 -25.25
C ALA A 19 -4.10 -8.14 -23.95
N LEU A 20 -4.49 -7.34 -22.95
CA LEU A 20 -4.97 -7.81 -21.65
C LEU A 20 -6.49 -7.67 -21.58
N ASN A 21 -7.19 -8.79 -21.79
CA ASN A 21 -8.64 -8.85 -21.70
C ASN A 21 -9.07 -9.12 -20.24
N HIS A 22 -9.53 -8.08 -19.57
CA HIS A 22 -10.10 -8.16 -18.22
C HIS A 22 -11.59 -7.83 -18.24
N ASP A 23 -12.36 -8.52 -17.39
CA ASP A 23 -13.71 -8.06 -17.04
C ASP A 23 -13.63 -6.79 -16.19
N LEU A 24 -14.69 -5.96 -16.23
CA LEU A 24 -14.78 -4.76 -15.40
C LEU A 24 -14.69 -5.07 -13.90
N ASN A 25 -15.14 -6.25 -13.47
CA ASN A 25 -15.04 -6.67 -12.07
C ASN A 25 -13.59 -6.94 -11.62
N GLY A 26 -12.69 -7.23 -12.57
CA GLY A 26 -11.26 -7.37 -12.33
C GLY A 26 -10.51 -6.02 -12.31
N LEU A 27 -11.20 -4.90 -12.42
CA LEU A 27 -10.60 -3.57 -12.49
C LEU A 27 -11.24 -2.64 -11.45
N ARG A 28 -10.43 -1.79 -10.84
CA ARG A 28 -10.95 -0.69 -10.01
C ARG A 28 -10.03 0.53 -10.04
N LEU A 29 -10.63 1.70 -9.82
CA LEU A 29 -9.88 2.95 -9.70
C LEU A 29 -9.65 3.27 -8.23
N ARG A 30 -8.41 3.60 -7.88
CA ARG A 30 -8.05 4.12 -6.57
C ARG A 30 -7.66 5.57 -6.64
N ASP A 31 -7.80 6.27 -5.53
CA ASP A 31 -7.41 7.67 -5.41
C ASP A 31 -6.40 7.84 -4.27
N MET A 32 -5.15 8.12 -4.62
CA MET A 32 -4.07 8.32 -3.66
C MET A 32 -4.06 9.78 -3.19
N VAL A 33 -5.04 10.12 -2.36
CA VAL A 33 -5.13 11.47 -1.79
C VAL A 33 -4.29 11.55 -0.52
N THR A 34 -3.35 12.49 -0.51
CA THR A 34 -2.55 12.83 0.67
C THR A 34 -3.44 13.00 1.89
N GLY A 35 -3.18 12.20 2.93
CA GLY A 35 -3.90 12.26 4.19
C GLY A 35 -5.28 11.61 4.27
N LEU A 36 -5.86 11.11 3.17
CA LEU A 36 -7.11 10.33 3.21
C LEU A 36 -6.88 8.83 3.08
N GLY A 37 -5.75 8.42 2.51
CA GLY A 37 -5.44 7.02 2.25
C GLY A 37 -5.40 6.75 0.76
N VAL A 38 -5.69 5.51 0.38
CA VAL A 38 -5.80 5.09 -1.02
C VAL A 38 -7.16 4.43 -1.27
N PRO A 39 -8.28 5.15 -1.08
CA PRO A 39 -9.61 4.56 -1.23
C PRO A 39 -9.90 4.11 -2.67
N THR A 40 -10.79 3.13 -2.81
CA THR A 40 -11.42 2.81 -4.10
C THR A 40 -12.51 3.83 -4.42
N LEU A 41 -12.55 4.28 -5.67
CA LEU A 41 -13.58 5.18 -6.19
C LEU A 41 -14.87 4.42 -6.48
N ASN A 42 -16.01 4.95 -6.04
CA ASN A 42 -17.29 4.36 -6.35
C ASN A 42 -17.61 4.57 -7.85
N MET A 43 -18.04 3.51 -8.54
CA MET A 43 -18.38 3.58 -9.97
C MET A 43 -19.49 4.60 -10.28
N ALA A 44 -20.38 4.87 -9.31
CA ALA A 44 -21.45 5.86 -9.43
C ALA A 44 -20.95 7.31 -9.30
N ASP A 45 -19.73 7.53 -8.81
CA ASP A 45 -19.19 8.88 -8.61
C ASP A 45 -18.90 9.59 -9.94
N ARG A 46 -18.90 10.92 -9.87
CA ARG A 46 -18.53 11.80 -10.98
C ARG A 46 -17.18 12.46 -10.72
N LEU A 47 -16.27 12.33 -11.69
CA LEU A 47 -14.92 12.90 -11.61
C LEU A 47 -14.92 14.43 -11.69
N GLY A 48 -15.93 15.04 -12.33
CA GLY A 48 -16.00 16.49 -12.55
C GLY A 48 -16.08 17.36 -11.29
N ARG A 49 -16.33 16.77 -10.11
CA ARG A 49 -16.33 17.50 -8.83
C ARG A 49 -14.95 17.59 -8.17
N ARG A 50 -13.93 16.95 -8.77
CA ARG A 50 -12.60 16.74 -8.18
C ARG A 50 -11.54 17.75 -8.69
N GLY A 51 -11.99 18.84 -9.33
CA GLY A 51 -11.12 19.87 -9.91
C GLY A 51 -10.47 19.42 -11.22
N ASN A 52 -9.57 20.24 -11.77
CA ASN A 52 -8.96 20.00 -13.09
C ASN A 52 -7.82 18.97 -13.07
N GLU A 53 -7.23 18.72 -11.90
CA GLU A 53 -6.05 17.84 -11.73
C GLU A 53 -6.39 16.48 -11.11
N TRP A 54 -7.67 16.08 -11.14
CA TRP A 54 -8.14 14.82 -10.55
C TRP A 54 -7.39 13.58 -11.05
N HIS A 55 -6.85 13.64 -12.27
CA HIS A 55 -6.13 12.52 -12.90
C HIS A 55 -4.76 12.25 -12.26
N LYS A 56 -4.18 13.21 -11.52
CA LYS A 56 -2.83 13.07 -10.94
C LYS A 56 -2.75 12.07 -9.78
N THR A 57 -3.87 11.82 -9.11
CA THR A 57 -3.93 10.96 -7.92
C THR A 57 -4.72 9.67 -8.18
N VAL A 58 -5.29 9.50 -9.37
CA VAL A 58 -6.12 8.35 -9.71
C VAL A 58 -5.30 7.29 -10.42
N TYR A 59 -5.36 6.07 -9.91
CA TYR A 59 -4.63 4.92 -10.43
C TYR A 59 -5.58 3.77 -10.75
N LEU A 60 -5.30 3.05 -11.84
CA LEU A 60 -5.96 1.80 -12.16
C LEU A 60 -5.29 0.67 -11.39
N GLN A 61 -6.08 -0.12 -10.66
CA GLN A 61 -5.65 -1.38 -10.08
C GLN A 61 -6.31 -2.51 -10.86
N ILE A 62 -5.48 -3.43 -11.35
CA ILE A 62 -5.89 -4.71 -11.94
C ILE A 62 -5.87 -5.73 -10.80
N LEU A 63 -6.98 -6.45 -10.63
CA LEU A 63 -7.15 -7.47 -9.62
C LEU A 63 -6.76 -8.84 -10.17
N THR A 64 -6.24 -9.72 -9.31
CA THR A 64 -6.18 -11.14 -9.63
C THR A 64 -7.58 -11.74 -9.69
N GLU A 65 -7.72 -12.93 -10.27
CA GLU A 65 -9.01 -13.64 -10.32
C GLU A 65 -9.59 -13.85 -8.92
N GLU A 66 -8.76 -14.33 -7.98
CA GLU A 66 -9.11 -14.50 -6.57
C GLU A 66 -9.62 -13.19 -5.93
N GLN A 67 -8.92 -12.08 -6.15
CA GLN A 67 -9.32 -10.77 -5.63
C GLN A 67 -10.63 -10.27 -6.25
N ALA A 68 -10.85 -10.52 -7.55
CA ALA A 68 -12.07 -10.14 -8.23
C ALA A 68 -13.27 -10.95 -7.73
N GLU A 69 -13.09 -12.23 -7.44
CA GLU A 69 -14.10 -13.09 -6.83
C GLU A 69 -14.46 -12.67 -5.40
N GLU A 70 -13.45 -12.43 -4.55
CA GLU A 70 -13.65 -11.90 -3.20
C GLU A 70 -14.39 -10.57 -3.22
N TRP A 71 -13.99 -9.68 -4.12
CA TRP A 71 -14.64 -8.39 -4.31
C TRP A 71 -16.11 -8.53 -4.70
N SER A 72 -16.40 -9.42 -5.65
CA SER A 72 -17.76 -9.70 -6.10
C SER A 72 -18.62 -10.31 -4.99
N ARG A 73 -18.02 -11.18 -4.16
CA ARG A 73 -18.68 -11.83 -3.02
C ARG A 73 -19.00 -10.86 -1.88
N ALA A 74 -18.11 -9.91 -1.60
CA ALA A 74 -18.31 -8.87 -0.59
C ALA A 74 -19.47 -7.91 -0.94
N GLY A 75 -19.84 -7.86 -2.23
CA GLY A 75 -21.06 -7.22 -2.70
C GLY A 75 -20.97 -5.69 -2.84
N MET A 76 -22.12 -5.05 -2.97
CA MET A 76 -22.20 -3.62 -3.27
C MET A 76 -21.61 -2.78 -2.14
N GLY A 77 -20.73 -1.84 -2.51
CA GLY A 77 -20.07 -0.97 -1.55
C GLY A 77 -18.89 -1.62 -0.83
N ALA A 78 -18.44 -2.79 -1.28
CA ALA A 78 -17.19 -3.37 -0.81
C ALA A 78 -16.01 -2.42 -1.04
N TYR A 79 -15.04 -2.47 -0.14
CA TYR A 79 -13.85 -1.63 -0.18
C TYR A 79 -12.62 -2.34 0.37
N PRO A 80 -11.41 -1.97 -0.10
CA PRO A 80 -10.18 -2.56 0.38
C PRO A 80 -9.72 -1.91 1.69
N VAL A 81 -9.18 -2.73 2.57
CA VAL A 81 -8.42 -2.33 3.75
C VAL A 81 -7.07 -3.00 3.72
N MET A 82 -6.01 -2.23 3.93
CA MET A 82 -4.67 -2.77 3.98
C MET A 82 -4.32 -3.10 5.42
N VAL A 83 -3.78 -4.28 5.65
CA VAL A 83 -3.42 -4.77 6.98
C VAL A 83 -1.97 -5.22 7.04
N ARG A 84 -1.34 -5.02 8.19
CA ARG A 84 -0.02 -5.58 8.50
C ARG A 84 -0.03 -6.18 9.91
N ARG A 85 0.49 -7.40 10.02
CA ARG A 85 0.73 -8.02 11.33
C ARG A 85 1.97 -7.40 11.97
N TRP A 86 1.85 -6.96 13.21
CA TRP A 86 2.96 -6.57 14.07
C TRP A 86 3.21 -7.65 15.11
N LYS A 87 4.42 -8.20 15.14
CA LYS A 87 4.87 -9.16 16.17
C LYS A 87 5.85 -8.46 17.12
N PRO A 88 5.39 -7.96 18.28
CA PRO A 88 6.24 -7.21 19.19
C PRO A 88 7.32 -8.05 19.88
N SER A 89 7.19 -9.37 19.91
CA SER A 89 8.16 -10.29 20.52
C SER A 89 9.44 -10.45 19.68
N THR A 90 9.27 -10.58 18.35
CA THR A 90 10.37 -10.74 17.39
C THR A 90 10.77 -9.44 16.71
N LEU A 91 10.02 -8.36 16.92
CA LEU A 91 10.13 -7.11 16.19
C LEU A 91 9.98 -7.30 14.68
N GLU A 92 8.94 -8.02 14.28
CA GLU A 92 8.67 -8.29 12.87
C GLU A 92 7.40 -7.58 12.43
N VAL A 93 7.50 -6.85 11.32
CA VAL A 93 6.35 -6.32 10.59
C VAL A 93 6.11 -7.26 9.42
N GLY A 94 4.96 -7.91 9.41
CA GLY A 94 4.53 -8.81 8.34
C GLY A 94 4.30 -8.08 7.01
N PRO A 95 4.08 -8.85 5.93
CA PRO A 95 3.79 -8.29 4.62
C PRO A 95 2.50 -7.44 4.64
N LEU A 96 2.40 -6.51 3.69
CA LEU A 96 1.17 -5.77 3.44
C LEU A 96 0.18 -6.72 2.77
N VAL A 97 -0.97 -6.94 3.41
CA VAL A 97 -2.08 -7.71 2.87
C VAL A 97 -3.26 -6.77 2.63
N GLU A 98 -4.01 -7.01 1.56
CA GLU A 98 -5.24 -6.28 1.29
C GLU A 98 -6.42 -7.21 1.52
N LEU A 99 -7.33 -6.78 2.41
CA LEU A 99 -8.57 -7.48 2.72
C LEU A 99 -9.74 -6.70 2.15
N THR A 100 -10.82 -7.39 1.79
CA THR A 100 -12.04 -6.78 1.26
C THR A 100 -13.11 -6.74 2.36
N LEU A 101 -13.66 -5.57 2.64
CA LEU A 101 -14.75 -5.40 3.60
C LEU A 101 -16.01 -4.88 2.91
N SER A 102 -17.17 -5.35 3.37
CA SER A 102 -18.46 -4.77 2.98
C SER A 102 -18.78 -3.51 3.80
N ALA A 103 -19.11 -2.40 3.12
CA ALA A 103 -19.61 -1.20 3.79
C ALA A 103 -20.97 -1.38 4.47
N LEU A 104 -21.67 -2.49 4.21
CA LEU A 104 -22.99 -2.76 4.77
C LEU A 104 -22.93 -3.29 6.23
N HIS A 105 -21.76 -3.69 6.72
CA HIS A 105 -21.63 -4.09 8.12
C HIS A 105 -21.88 -2.90 9.05
N LYS A 106 -22.73 -3.10 10.06
CA LYS A 106 -23.00 -2.08 11.10
C LYS A 106 -21.74 -1.79 11.93
N ASP A 107 -21.00 -2.85 12.26
CA ASP A 107 -19.74 -2.76 13.00
C ASP A 107 -18.57 -3.09 12.07
N GLN A 108 -17.90 -2.03 11.62
CA GLN A 108 -16.75 -2.12 10.71
C GLN A 108 -15.49 -2.64 11.40
N VAL A 109 -15.37 -2.51 12.73
CA VAL A 109 -14.24 -3.08 13.48
C VAL A 109 -14.41 -4.59 13.58
N ALA A 110 -15.61 -5.06 13.97
CA ALA A 110 -15.89 -6.49 14.05
C ALA A 110 -15.73 -7.17 12.69
N ALA A 111 -16.21 -6.54 11.61
CA ALA A 111 -16.02 -7.03 10.25
C ALA A 111 -14.53 -7.17 9.90
N LEU A 112 -13.72 -6.15 10.16
CA LEU A 112 -12.28 -6.19 9.91
C LEU A 112 -11.58 -7.30 10.72
N LYS A 113 -11.95 -7.48 12.00
CA LYS A 113 -11.38 -8.54 12.83
C LYS A 113 -11.75 -9.93 12.32
N ASN A 114 -12.97 -10.13 11.83
CA ASN A 114 -13.39 -11.41 11.25
C ASN A 114 -12.60 -11.74 9.98
N GLU A 115 -12.38 -10.76 9.10
CA GLU A 115 -11.55 -10.97 7.91
C GLU A 115 -10.08 -11.26 8.28
N ILE A 116 -9.52 -10.53 9.25
CA ILE A 116 -8.16 -10.81 9.75
C ILE A 116 -8.09 -12.21 10.37
N SER A 117 -9.07 -12.60 11.17
CA SER A 117 -9.15 -13.93 11.80
C SER A 117 -9.19 -15.03 10.75
N THR A 118 -10.00 -14.85 9.71
CA THR A 118 -10.14 -15.80 8.61
C THR A 118 -8.84 -15.91 7.81
N HIS A 119 -8.24 -14.78 7.45
CA HIS A 119 -7.02 -14.75 6.64
C HIS A 119 -5.78 -15.27 7.37
N TYR A 120 -5.61 -14.94 8.66
CA TYR A 120 -4.42 -15.31 9.43
C TYR A 120 -4.62 -16.54 10.33
N HIS A 121 -5.82 -17.11 10.35
CA HIS A 121 -6.20 -18.23 11.22
C HIS A 121 -5.90 -17.96 12.72
N VAL A 122 -6.33 -16.79 13.19
CA VAL A 122 -6.14 -16.35 14.60
C VAL A 122 -7.49 -16.06 15.27
N PRO A 123 -7.62 -16.23 16.60
CA PRO A 123 -8.88 -15.94 17.30
C PRO A 123 -9.26 -14.45 17.27
N VAL A 124 -10.52 -14.15 16.93
CA VAL A 124 -11.05 -12.77 16.81
C VAL A 124 -10.87 -11.95 18.08
N ASP A 125 -11.08 -12.59 19.23
CA ASP A 125 -10.98 -12.01 20.58
C ASP A 125 -9.56 -11.61 20.96
N GLN A 126 -8.55 -12.21 20.32
CA GLN A 126 -7.15 -11.89 20.55
C GLN A 126 -6.65 -10.75 19.66
N ILE A 127 -7.42 -10.32 18.66
CA ILE A 127 -6.96 -9.29 17.72
C ILE A 127 -7.07 -7.90 18.36
N GLU A 128 -5.95 -7.19 18.43
CA GLU A 128 -5.91 -5.76 18.76
C GLU A 128 -5.53 -4.96 17.52
N LEU A 129 -6.26 -3.88 17.27
CA LEU A 129 -6.10 -3.04 16.08
C LEU A 129 -5.59 -1.65 16.45
N THR A 130 -4.81 -1.06 15.54
CA THR A 130 -4.54 0.37 15.54
C THR A 130 -5.70 1.16 14.96
N ALA A 131 -5.67 2.48 15.10
CA ALA A 131 -6.46 3.35 14.23
C ALA A 131 -6.04 3.18 12.75
N GLY A 132 -6.98 3.47 11.83
CA GLY A 132 -6.71 3.46 10.40
C GLY A 132 -5.79 4.63 9.98
N LEU A 133 -4.65 4.30 9.38
CA LEU A 133 -3.69 5.25 8.82
C LEU A 133 -4.04 5.58 7.35
N PRO A 134 -3.81 6.80 6.87
CA PRO A 134 -3.22 7.93 7.58
C PRO A 134 -4.20 8.57 8.57
N ALA A 135 -3.64 9.06 9.69
CA ALA A 135 -4.38 9.78 10.74
C ALA A 135 -4.34 11.31 10.57
N ASN A 136 -3.50 11.84 9.67
CA ASN A 136 -3.38 13.27 9.42
C ASN A 136 -3.17 13.58 7.93
N ALA A 137 -3.42 14.86 7.58
CA ALA A 137 -3.39 15.35 6.21
C ALA A 137 -2.02 15.27 5.53
N TRP A 138 -0.92 15.26 6.30
CA TRP A 138 0.45 15.35 5.76
C TRP A 138 1.13 14.00 5.56
N SER A 139 0.48 12.92 5.98
CA SER A 139 1.01 11.57 5.82
C SER A 139 1.06 11.20 4.34
N LYS A 140 2.19 10.59 3.92
CA LYS A 140 2.40 10.11 2.56
C LYS A 140 2.34 8.58 2.50
N TRP A 141 1.81 8.08 1.39
CA TRP A 141 1.87 6.65 1.06
C TRP A 141 3.34 6.18 1.09
N PRO A 142 3.67 4.99 1.66
CA PRO A 142 2.79 3.89 2.05
C PRO A 142 2.24 3.92 3.50
N TYR A 143 2.33 5.05 4.21
CA TYR A 143 1.86 5.21 5.60
C TYR A 143 2.46 4.22 6.61
N THR A 144 3.54 3.53 6.24
CA THR A 144 4.17 2.51 7.08
C THR A 144 4.81 3.13 8.31
N LYS A 145 4.74 2.42 9.43
CA LYS A 145 5.30 2.82 10.71
C LYS A 145 6.62 2.06 10.95
N GLU A 146 7.58 2.72 11.56
CA GLU A 146 8.84 2.08 11.96
C GLU A 146 8.63 1.18 13.17
N ARG A 147 9.52 0.21 13.39
CA ARG A 147 9.33 -0.77 14.46
C ARG A 147 9.33 -0.12 15.84
N ILE A 148 10.18 0.88 16.06
CA ILE A 148 10.21 1.62 17.33
C ILE A 148 8.94 2.44 17.53
N GLU A 149 8.39 3.02 16.45
CA GLU A 149 7.13 3.74 16.53
C GLU A 149 5.97 2.82 16.91
N LEU A 150 5.94 1.60 16.36
CA LEU A 150 4.96 0.56 16.69
C LEU A 150 5.03 0.08 18.15
N ILE A 151 6.18 0.25 18.82
CA ILE A 151 6.35 -0.11 20.23
C ILE A 151 5.98 1.05 21.14
N ASP A 152 6.55 2.23 20.87
CA ASP A 152 6.54 3.33 21.83
C ASP A 152 5.31 4.24 21.69
N ASN A 153 4.75 4.38 20.48
CA ASN A 153 3.80 5.46 20.16
C ASN A 153 2.47 4.99 19.56
N VAL A 154 2.38 3.75 19.10
CA VAL A 154 1.18 3.24 18.43
C VAL A 154 0.32 2.47 19.43
N GLU A 155 -0.91 2.93 19.58
CA GLU A 155 -1.90 2.29 20.44
C GLU A 155 -2.61 1.15 19.70
N PHE A 156 -2.66 -0.01 20.34
CA PHE A 156 -3.41 -1.18 19.90
C PHE A 156 -4.56 -1.42 20.87
N THR A 157 -5.77 -1.63 20.34
CA THR A 157 -6.98 -1.76 21.16
C THR A 157 -7.86 -2.91 20.68
N SER A 158 -8.45 -3.66 21.62
CA SER A 158 -9.43 -4.70 21.30
C SER A 158 -10.77 -4.13 20.84
N ALA A 159 -11.15 -2.93 21.29
CA ALA A 159 -12.36 -2.26 20.81
C ALA A 159 -12.22 -1.74 19.37
N GLY A 160 -10.98 -1.59 18.89
CA GLY A 160 -10.67 -0.92 17.62
C GLY A 160 -11.04 0.57 17.65
N LYS A 161 -10.67 1.27 16.57
CA LYS A 161 -11.04 2.69 16.37
C LYS A 161 -11.55 2.85 14.95
N VAL A 162 -12.86 3.06 14.80
CA VAL A 162 -13.47 3.36 13.50
C VAL A 162 -12.95 4.72 13.02
N PRO A 163 -12.48 4.84 11.77
CA PRO A 163 -12.05 6.11 11.22
C PRO A 163 -13.21 7.14 11.20
N PRO A 164 -12.92 8.45 11.23
CA PRO A 164 -13.97 9.49 11.14
C PRO A 164 -14.83 9.39 9.88
N THR A 165 -14.31 8.78 8.81
CA THR A 165 -15.02 8.49 7.57
C THR A 165 -16.06 7.38 7.69
N GLY A 166 -16.18 6.73 8.86
CA GLY A 166 -17.07 5.59 9.11
C GLY A 166 -16.60 4.27 8.49
N THR A 167 -15.55 4.29 7.67
CA THR A 167 -15.03 3.11 6.94
C THR A 167 -13.50 3.09 6.94
N PHE A 168 -12.93 1.91 6.76
CA PHE A 168 -11.48 1.72 6.59
C PHE A 168 -11.02 1.78 5.12
N ASN A 169 -11.86 2.29 4.20
CA ASN A 169 -11.58 2.28 2.77
C ASN A 169 -10.25 2.96 2.45
N GLY A 170 -9.30 2.18 1.93
CA GLY A 170 -7.97 2.66 1.57
C GLY A 170 -7.08 3.02 2.76
N LYS A 171 -7.44 2.59 3.97
CA LYS A 171 -6.61 2.77 5.17
C LYS A 171 -5.65 1.61 5.37
N LEU A 172 -4.54 1.89 6.04
CA LEU A 172 -3.63 0.89 6.58
C LEU A 172 -3.90 0.69 8.08
N VAL A 173 -4.11 -0.55 8.50
CA VAL A 173 -4.32 -0.94 9.90
C VAL A 173 -3.23 -1.93 10.30
N TYR A 174 -2.55 -1.67 11.41
CA TYR A 174 -1.71 -2.70 12.02
C TYR A 174 -2.56 -3.50 13.00
N PHE A 175 -2.31 -4.80 13.08
CA PHE A 175 -2.87 -5.65 14.11
C PHE A 175 -1.78 -6.43 14.83
N ARG A 176 -2.05 -6.77 16.08
CA ARG A 176 -1.25 -7.71 16.87
C ARG A 176 -2.18 -8.64 17.63
N LEU A 177 -1.63 -9.69 18.22
CA LEU A 177 -2.37 -10.54 19.16
C LEU A 177 -2.13 -10.04 20.59
N SER A 178 -3.19 -9.95 21.39
CA SER A 178 -3.15 -9.46 22.78
C SER A 178 -2.26 -10.33 23.69
N GLY A 179 -2.11 -11.63 23.37
CA GLY A 179 -1.24 -12.56 24.09
C GLY A 179 0.25 -12.49 23.72
N GLU A 180 0.65 -11.69 22.73
CA GLU A 180 2.05 -11.62 22.32
C GLU A 180 2.87 -10.73 23.27
N PRO A 181 3.97 -11.23 23.86
CA PRO A 181 4.79 -10.44 24.78
C PRO A 181 5.52 -9.33 24.02
N ILE A 182 5.55 -8.14 24.62
CA ILE A 182 6.29 -7.01 24.06
C ILE A 182 7.76 -7.15 24.44
N LYS A 183 8.64 -7.21 23.42
CA LYS A 183 10.08 -7.23 23.65
C LYS A 183 10.52 -5.93 24.31
N GLN A 184 11.10 -6.04 25.50
CA GLN A 184 11.73 -4.92 26.18
C GLN A 184 13.04 -4.57 25.46
N LEU A 185 13.21 -3.30 25.13
CA LEU A 185 14.39 -2.81 24.41
C LEU A 185 15.11 -1.75 25.22
N ASN A 186 16.42 -1.90 25.34
CA ASN A 186 17.27 -0.86 25.92
C ASN A 186 17.54 0.27 24.91
N SER A 187 18.17 1.36 25.38
CA SER A 187 18.44 2.55 24.55
C SER A 187 19.29 2.25 23.32
N ASP A 188 20.27 1.36 23.46
CA ASP A 188 21.22 1.03 22.39
C ASP A 188 20.57 0.14 21.33
N GLU A 189 19.73 -0.82 21.74
CA GLU A 189 18.90 -1.63 20.84
C GLU A 189 17.92 -0.75 20.06
N LYS A 190 17.24 0.19 20.74
CA LYS A 190 16.36 1.15 20.07
C LYS A 190 17.11 1.99 19.04
N ARG A 191 18.34 2.43 19.34
CA ARG A 191 19.20 3.16 18.40
C ARG A 191 19.58 2.30 17.19
N ALA A 192 19.99 1.05 17.42
CA ALA A 192 20.37 0.12 16.34
C ALA A 192 19.19 -0.16 15.40
N ILE A 193 17.97 -0.35 15.95
CA ILE A 193 16.76 -0.58 15.17
C ILE A 193 16.40 0.64 14.32
N ARG A 194 16.45 1.85 14.89
CA ARG A 194 16.20 3.10 14.14
C ARG A 194 17.16 3.26 12.96
N LEU A 195 18.44 2.94 13.18
CA LEU A 195 19.44 2.98 12.11
C LEU A 195 19.10 1.98 11.01
N LYS A 196 18.78 0.73 11.37
CA LYS A 196 18.40 -0.32 10.41
C LYS A 196 17.16 0.07 9.60
N ASP A 197 16.12 0.60 10.23
CA ASP A 197 14.89 1.02 9.54
C ASP A 197 15.11 2.20 8.60
N SER A 198 15.98 3.14 9.01
CA SER A 198 16.40 4.27 8.16
C SER A 198 17.18 3.80 6.93
N THR A 199 18.07 2.81 7.09
CA THR A 199 18.83 2.24 5.97
C THR A 199 17.92 1.50 4.99
N VAL A 200 16.91 0.77 5.47
CA VAL A 200 15.93 0.09 4.59
C VAL A 200 15.10 1.10 3.79
N LYS A 201 14.63 2.19 4.41
CA LYS A 201 13.95 3.28 3.68
C LYS A 201 14.84 3.92 2.62
N CYS A 202 16.13 4.12 2.93
CA CYS A 202 17.10 4.61 1.96
C CYS A 202 17.27 3.61 0.80
N GLY A 203 17.35 2.30 1.10
CA GLY A 203 17.40 1.20 0.14
C GLY A 203 16.19 1.09 -0.79
N GLU A 204 14.97 1.19 -0.25
CA GLU A 204 13.72 1.23 -1.04
C GLU A 204 13.61 2.52 -1.86
N SER A 205 14.21 3.63 -1.40
CA SER A 205 14.36 4.84 -2.21
C SER A 205 15.46 4.73 -3.28
N VAL A 206 16.30 3.69 -3.30
CA VAL A 206 17.25 3.42 -4.41
C VAL A 206 16.55 2.83 -5.64
N SER A 207 15.26 2.49 -5.55
CA SER A 207 14.42 2.33 -6.75
C SER A 207 14.17 3.66 -7.47
N SER A 208 14.47 4.81 -6.84
CA SER A 208 14.76 6.04 -7.57
C SER A 208 16.13 5.87 -8.21
N ARG A 209 16.12 5.46 -9.48
CA ARG A 209 17.26 5.52 -10.40
C ARG A 209 18.14 6.71 -10.02
N ARG A 210 19.37 6.47 -9.56
CA ARG A 210 20.42 7.47 -9.77
C ARG A 210 20.29 7.82 -11.26
N PRO A 211 20.20 9.10 -11.66
CA PRO A 211 20.39 9.42 -13.06
C PRO A 211 21.73 8.80 -13.43
N GLU A 212 21.72 7.79 -14.29
CA GLU A 212 22.95 7.26 -14.86
C GLU A 212 23.68 8.48 -15.38
N ARG A 213 24.84 8.78 -14.76
CA ARG A 213 25.71 9.79 -15.34
C ARG A 213 26.10 9.22 -16.70
N PRO A 214 25.95 9.98 -17.80
CA PRO A 214 26.34 9.49 -19.11
C PRO A 214 27.77 8.96 -19.03
N LEU A 215 27.94 7.70 -19.42
CA LEU A 215 29.25 7.06 -19.50
C LEU A 215 30.11 7.91 -20.45
N ARG A 216 31.10 8.62 -19.90
CA ARG A 216 32.14 9.26 -20.69
C ARG A 216 33.13 8.17 -21.09
N ILE A 217 32.93 7.60 -22.27
CA ILE A 217 33.94 6.77 -22.92
C ILE A 217 35.04 7.72 -23.39
N GLN A 218 36.18 7.72 -22.70
CA GLN A 218 37.40 8.31 -23.26
C GLN A 218 38.00 7.28 -24.21
N LEU A 219 37.86 7.53 -25.51
CA LEU A 219 38.65 6.84 -26.52
C LEU A 219 40.08 7.37 -26.40
N SER A 220 40.96 6.60 -25.75
CA SER A 220 42.40 6.84 -25.84
C SER A 220 42.82 6.51 -27.27
N THR A 221 43.10 7.54 -28.08
CA THR A 221 43.81 7.38 -29.34
C THR A 221 45.25 7.00 -29.03
N SER A 222 45.50 5.70 -28.95
CA SER A 222 46.85 5.13 -29.00
C SER A 222 46.82 3.95 -29.96
N ILE A 223 46.72 4.26 -31.25
CA ILE A 223 47.31 3.45 -32.30
C ILE A 223 48.39 4.34 -32.89
N SER A 224 49.62 4.02 -32.51
CA SER A 224 50.85 4.52 -33.11
C SER A 224 50.84 4.14 -34.59
N ASP A 225 50.71 5.14 -35.46
CA ASP A 225 51.11 5.04 -36.86
C ASP A 225 52.65 5.06 -36.90
N ASP A 226 53.26 3.88 -36.76
CA ASP A 226 54.64 3.64 -37.20
C ASP A 226 54.58 2.56 -38.30
N PHE A 227 54.21 2.99 -39.50
CA PHE A 227 54.58 2.29 -40.74
C PHE A 227 55.61 3.16 -41.46
N SER A 228 56.88 2.97 -41.08
CA SER A 228 58.00 3.32 -41.94
C SER A 228 58.12 2.26 -43.05
N MET A 229 57.90 2.68 -44.28
CA MET A 229 58.49 2.04 -45.45
C MET A 229 59.28 3.11 -46.19
N ASP A 230 60.60 3.05 -46.07
CA ASP A 230 61.51 3.65 -47.05
C ASP A 230 61.84 2.58 -48.12
N PRO A 231 61.98 3.00 -49.40
CA PRO A 231 62.35 2.14 -50.53
C PRO A 231 63.84 1.76 -50.56
#